data_AF-A0A1Q5N655-F1
#
_entry.id   AF-A0A1Q5N655-F1
#
_cell.length_a   1.000
_cell.length_b   1.000
_cell.length_c   1.000
_cell.angle_alpha   90.00
_cell.angle_beta   90.00
_cell.angle_gamma   90.00
#
_symmetry.space_group_name_H-M   'P 1'
#
loop_
_entity.id
_entity.type
_entity.pdbx_description
1 polymer ?
#
loop_
_entity_poly.entity_id
_entity_poly.type
_entity_poly.pdbx_seq_one_letter_code
_entity_poly.pdbx_strand_id
1 'polypeptide(L)'
;MNTLTRLRGLAVGLAVSSTLLAGACGGGGHDPVTAAPAAPSSSPAGPSGGRSAPSEDQRERMAVVPAAKVRWDQAAQTAVSGVPQGRLVEIELTASRSAGTGTASSSANPASPSPAAAAPVWDVTVATDDGTAHDVQVDAVTGKVTRSRVEPGQDADDKRKLAKQLKAATTTVQHAVRTGTGRKQGTVTAVELDHDVWSVDIVTPDWNKTTYDIDAAKGTVVREHVDRD
;
A
#
# COMPACT_ATOMS: atom_id res chain seq x y z
N MET A 1 0.72 -27.64 13.25
CA MET A 1 -0.17 -26.48 13.01
C MET A 1 0.58 -25.55 12.07
N ASN A 2 0.29 -25.64 10.78
CA ASN A 2 0.89 -24.83 9.72
C ASN A 2 0.16 -23.49 9.65
N THR A 3 0.88 -22.38 9.72
CA THR A 3 0.38 -21.05 9.34
C THR A 3 1.20 -20.54 8.17
N LEU A 4 0.50 -20.40 7.05
CA LEU A 4 0.98 -20.02 5.72
C LEU A 4 1.43 -18.56 5.65
N THR A 5 2.57 -18.34 5.00
CA THR A 5 3.09 -17.04 4.56
C THR A 5 2.12 -16.41 3.56
N ARG A 6 1.71 -15.16 3.80
CA ARG A 6 0.90 -14.39 2.84
C ARG A 6 1.81 -13.81 1.76
N LEU A 7 2.02 -14.55 0.68
CA LEU A 7 2.25 -13.92 -0.63
C LEU A 7 0.89 -13.40 -1.12
N ARG A 8 0.68 -12.08 -1.08
CA ARG A 8 -0.42 -11.46 -1.82
C ARG A 8 0.06 -11.19 -3.24
N GLY A 9 0.03 -12.23 -4.08
CA GLY A 9 0.07 -12.06 -5.53
C GLY A 9 -1.27 -11.55 -6.02
N LEU A 10 -1.30 -10.33 -6.57
CA LEU A 10 -2.49 -9.79 -7.23
C LEU A 10 -2.67 -10.48 -8.59
N ALA A 11 -3.62 -11.40 -8.68
CA ALA A 11 -4.00 -12.04 -9.94
C ALA A 11 -4.87 -11.08 -10.77
N VAL A 12 -4.35 -10.57 -11.88
CA VAL A 12 -5.11 -9.83 -12.89
C VAL A 12 -5.92 -10.82 -13.73
N GLY A 13 -7.23 -10.87 -13.48
CA GLY A 13 -8.18 -11.63 -14.29
C GLY A 13 -8.52 -10.89 -15.59
N LEU A 14 -7.99 -11.37 -16.72
CA LEU A 14 -8.50 -11.05 -18.06
C LEU A 14 -9.77 -11.85 -18.31
N ALA A 15 -10.92 -11.18 -18.37
CA ALA A 15 -12.15 -11.75 -18.94
C ALA A 15 -12.66 -10.83 -20.06
N VAL A 16 -12.30 -11.20 -21.29
CA VAL A 16 -12.93 -10.72 -22.52
C VAL A 16 -14.19 -11.55 -22.73
N SER A 17 -15.35 -10.91 -22.91
CA SER A 17 -16.42 -11.39 -23.80
C SER A 17 -17.53 -10.36 -24.00
N SER A 18 -17.67 -9.94 -25.26
CA SER A 18 -18.82 -9.24 -25.81
C SER A 18 -20.01 -10.20 -25.94
N THR A 19 -21.23 -9.73 -25.62
CA THR A 19 -22.45 -10.23 -26.27
C THR A 19 -23.43 -9.08 -26.48
N LEU A 20 -23.68 -8.79 -27.76
CA LEU A 20 -24.82 -8.03 -28.25
C LEU A 20 -26.05 -8.94 -28.22
N LEU A 21 -27.17 -8.48 -27.64
CA LEU A 21 -28.50 -8.96 -28.02
C LEU A 21 -29.46 -7.77 -28.14
N ALA A 22 -30.11 -7.71 -29.30
CA ALA A 22 -31.19 -6.81 -29.66
C ALA A 22 -32.55 -7.52 -29.55
N GLY A 23 -33.61 -6.74 -29.33
CA GLY A 23 -35.03 -7.12 -29.42
C GLY A 23 -35.83 -6.45 -28.29
N ALA A 24 -37.06 -5.96 -28.43
CA ALA A 24 -38.00 -5.79 -29.54
C ALA A 24 -39.12 -4.82 -29.07
N CYS A 25 -39.91 -4.28 -30.00
CA CYS A 25 -40.97 -3.26 -29.80
C CYS A 25 -42.34 -3.79 -29.35
N GLY A 26 -43.18 -2.87 -28.84
CA GLY A 26 -44.67 -2.87 -28.90
C GLY A 26 -45.37 -3.16 -27.56
N GLY A 27 -46.43 -2.48 -27.09
CA GLY A 27 -47.32 -1.43 -27.62
C GLY A 27 -48.77 -1.70 -27.14
N GLY A 28 -49.48 -0.68 -26.59
CA GLY A 28 -50.97 -0.62 -26.63
C GLY A 28 -51.79 -0.53 -25.31
N GLY A 29 -52.12 0.70 -24.88
CA GLY A 29 -53.46 1.25 -24.57
C GLY A 29 -54.41 0.67 -23.48
N HIS A 30 -54.81 1.52 -22.52
CA HIS A 30 -56.21 2.00 -22.25
C HIS A 30 -56.25 3.02 -21.08
N ASP A 31 -56.85 4.19 -21.33
CA ASP A 31 -57.15 5.31 -20.41
C ASP A 31 -58.36 5.03 -19.46
N PRO A 32 -58.86 6.01 -18.67
CA PRO A 32 -58.23 6.73 -17.57
C PRO A 32 -59.08 6.61 -16.27
N VAL A 33 -58.47 6.77 -15.10
CA VAL A 33 -59.21 7.14 -13.89
C VAL A 33 -58.57 8.35 -13.25
N THR A 34 -59.28 9.46 -13.35
CA THR A 34 -58.98 10.74 -12.73
C THR A 34 -58.94 10.59 -11.21
N ALA A 35 -57.76 10.71 -10.63
CA ALA A 35 -57.57 11.00 -9.21
C ALA A 35 -56.63 12.20 -9.09
N ALA A 36 -57.00 13.12 -8.20
CA ALA A 36 -56.48 14.48 -8.06
C ALA A 36 -54.94 14.60 -8.00
N PRO A 37 -54.34 15.69 -8.50
CA PRO A 37 -52.91 15.93 -8.34
C PRO A 37 -52.62 16.27 -6.87
N ALA A 38 -52.11 15.31 -6.11
CA ALA A 38 -51.30 15.62 -4.95
C ALA A 38 -49.96 16.15 -5.47
N ALA A 39 -49.71 17.45 -5.26
CA ALA A 39 -48.43 18.07 -5.59
C ALA A 39 -47.31 17.30 -4.87
N PRO A 40 -46.31 16.73 -5.59
CA PRO A 40 -45.09 16.34 -4.91
C PRO A 40 -44.44 17.63 -4.44
N SER A 41 -44.42 17.83 -3.12
CA SER A 41 -43.48 18.75 -2.50
C SER A 41 -42.08 18.26 -2.86
N SER A 42 -41.54 18.78 -3.96
CA SER A 42 -40.14 18.67 -4.30
C SER A 42 -39.37 19.47 -3.25
N SER A 43 -39.01 18.79 -2.16
CA SER A 43 -37.93 19.22 -1.29
C SER A 43 -36.72 19.49 -2.18
N PRO A 44 -36.05 20.65 -2.04
CA PRO A 44 -34.86 20.90 -2.84
C PRO A 44 -33.84 19.81 -2.51
N ALA A 45 -33.42 19.07 -3.54
CA ALA A 45 -32.20 18.28 -3.48
C ALA A 45 -31.06 19.29 -3.25
N GLY A 46 -30.77 19.57 -1.98
CA GLY A 46 -29.55 20.25 -1.60
C GLY A 46 -28.37 19.47 -2.19
N PRO A 47 -27.30 20.15 -2.64
CA PRO A 47 -26.18 19.47 -3.23
C PRO A 47 -25.65 18.45 -2.22
N SER A 48 -25.87 17.16 -2.49
CA SER A 48 -25.18 16.07 -1.82
C SER A 48 -23.73 16.07 -2.31
N GLY A 49 -23.00 17.15 -2.02
CA GLY A 49 -21.55 17.16 -1.94
C GLY A 49 -21.12 16.50 -0.63
N GLY A 50 -21.66 15.32 -0.33
CA GLY A 50 -21.20 14.51 0.78
C GLY A 50 -19.87 13.92 0.35
N ARG A 51 -18.76 14.42 0.93
CA ARG A 51 -17.50 13.67 0.85
C ARG A 51 -17.79 12.30 1.46
N SER A 52 -17.68 11.24 0.66
CA SER A 52 -17.73 9.88 1.18
C SER A 52 -16.76 9.77 2.36
N ALA A 53 -17.15 9.04 3.39
CA ALA A 53 -16.25 8.77 4.50
C ALA A 53 -14.94 8.15 3.95
N PRO A 54 -13.78 8.47 4.55
CA PRO A 54 -12.53 7.86 4.13
C PRO A 54 -12.60 6.35 4.32
N SER A 55 -11.95 5.63 3.41
CA SER A 55 -11.84 4.18 3.48
C SER A 55 -11.02 3.72 4.69
N GLU A 56 -10.89 2.41 4.89
CA GLU A 56 -10.00 1.85 5.92
C GLU A 56 -8.54 2.20 5.65
N ASP A 57 -8.08 1.96 4.43
CA ASP A 57 -6.69 2.21 4.06
C ASP A 57 -6.35 3.71 4.13
N GLN A 58 -7.28 4.58 3.75
CA GLN A 58 -7.11 6.03 3.94
C GLN A 58 -7.00 6.41 5.42
N ARG A 59 -7.83 5.82 6.29
CA ARG A 59 -7.76 6.08 7.74
C ARG A 59 -6.43 5.62 8.32
N GLU A 60 -5.91 4.47 7.89
CA GLU A 60 -4.59 3.98 8.32
C GLU A 60 -3.49 4.95 7.87
N ARG A 61 -3.49 5.36 6.60
CA ARG A 61 -2.52 6.35 6.09
C ARG A 61 -2.59 7.68 6.84
N MET A 62 -3.80 8.18 7.13
CA MET A 62 -4.02 9.40 7.92
C MET A 62 -3.45 9.30 9.34
N ALA A 63 -3.42 8.10 9.93
CA ALA A 63 -2.86 7.87 11.25
C ALA A 63 -1.32 7.74 11.24
N VAL A 64 -0.76 7.04 10.24
CA VAL A 64 0.65 6.65 10.22
C VAL A 64 1.54 7.71 9.56
N VAL A 65 1.13 8.23 8.40
CA VAL A 65 1.99 9.11 7.58
C VAL A 65 2.35 10.41 8.30
N PRO A 66 1.43 11.14 8.97
CA PRO A 66 1.78 12.33 9.73
C PRO A 66 2.60 12.07 11.00
N ALA A 67 2.52 10.86 11.55
CA ALA A 67 3.22 10.49 12.77
C ALA A 67 4.71 10.19 12.50
N ALA A 68 5.05 9.77 11.29
CA ALA A 68 6.42 9.51 10.87
C ALA A 68 7.23 10.81 10.76
N LYS A 69 8.34 10.90 11.48
CA LYS A 69 9.29 12.03 11.43
C LYS A 69 10.52 11.70 10.60
N VAL A 70 10.86 10.42 10.49
CA VAL A 70 11.96 9.90 9.68
C VAL A 70 11.42 9.52 8.32
N ARG A 71 12.04 10.07 7.28
CA ARG A 71 11.70 9.79 5.88
C ARG A 71 12.30 8.46 5.42
N TRP A 72 11.74 7.92 4.34
CA TRP A 72 12.17 6.65 3.75
C TRP A 72 13.68 6.59 3.50
N ASP A 73 14.29 7.67 3.02
CA ASP A 73 15.70 7.71 2.63
C ASP A 73 16.64 7.60 3.83
N GLN A 74 16.30 8.28 4.93
CA GLN A 74 17.05 8.20 6.19
C GLN A 74 16.87 6.82 6.87
N ALA A 75 15.66 6.26 6.83
CA ALA A 75 15.40 4.93 7.37
C ALA A 75 16.13 3.84 6.56
N ALA A 76 16.07 3.91 5.23
CA ALA A 76 16.80 3.01 4.34
C ALA A 76 18.31 3.09 4.55
N GLN A 77 18.87 4.29 4.67
CA GLN A 77 20.31 4.47 4.97
C GLN A 77 20.69 3.81 6.29
N THR A 78 19.88 4.00 7.33
CA THR A 78 20.11 3.42 8.66
C THR A 78 20.08 1.90 8.59
N ALA A 79 19.06 1.32 7.94
CA ALA A 79 18.93 -0.12 7.79
C ALA A 79 20.08 -0.75 7.00
N VAL A 80 20.42 -0.17 5.84
CA VAL A 80 21.53 -0.65 5.00
C VAL A 80 22.87 -0.58 5.73
N SER A 81 23.12 0.46 6.54
CA SER A 81 24.37 0.57 7.31
C SER A 81 24.57 -0.55 8.33
N GLY A 82 23.49 -1.20 8.77
CA GLY A 82 23.51 -2.32 9.71
C GLY A 82 23.77 -3.68 9.07
N VAL A 83 23.77 -3.78 7.74
CA VAL A 83 23.97 -5.03 7.00
C VAL A 83 25.19 -4.87 6.09
N PRO A 84 26.34 -5.50 6.40
CA PRO A 84 27.53 -5.42 5.58
C PRO A 84 27.26 -5.85 4.13
N GLN A 85 27.65 -5.01 3.17
CA GLN A 85 27.39 -5.22 1.73
C GLN A 85 25.89 -5.33 1.37
N GLY A 86 25.01 -4.92 2.28
CA GLY A 86 23.57 -4.93 2.06
C GLY A 86 23.14 -3.87 1.05
N ARG A 87 22.10 -4.21 0.29
CA ARG A 87 21.39 -3.30 -0.61
C ARG A 87 19.92 -3.30 -0.24
N LEU A 88 19.29 -2.13 -0.30
CA LEU A 88 17.85 -2.02 -0.09
C LEU A 88 17.10 -2.84 -1.15
N VAL A 89 16.15 -3.65 -0.71
CA VAL A 89 15.19 -4.38 -1.55
C VAL A 89 13.82 -3.77 -1.37
N GLU A 90 13.42 -3.56 -0.12
CA GLU A 90 12.09 -3.08 0.23
C GLU A 90 12.18 -2.13 1.43
N ILE A 91 11.31 -1.14 1.45
CA ILE A 91 11.02 -0.33 2.63
C ILE A 91 9.55 0.05 2.60
N GLU A 92 8.83 -0.19 3.69
CA GLU A 92 7.41 0.17 3.84
C GLU A 92 7.17 0.84 5.20
N LEU A 93 6.38 1.93 5.20
CA LEU A 93 5.90 2.59 6.40
C LEU A 93 4.62 1.91 6.90
N THR A 94 4.69 1.26 8.06
CA THR A 94 3.55 0.57 8.67
C THR A 94 3.23 1.13 10.06
N ALA A 95 2.00 0.93 10.53
CA ALA A 95 1.70 1.03 11.95
C ALA A 95 2.30 -0.19 12.66
N SER A 96 3.15 0.01 13.67
CA SER A 96 3.62 -1.11 14.49
C SER A 96 2.42 -1.83 15.09
N ARG A 97 2.14 -3.05 14.64
CA ARG A 97 1.14 -3.88 15.31
C ARG A 97 1.67 -4.13 16.71
N SER A 98 1.11 -3.39 17.67
CA SER A 98 1.38 -3.59 19.09
C SER A 98 1.28 -5.09 19.36
N ALA A 99 2.37 -5.70 19.79
CA ALA A 99 2.44 -7.14 20.00
C ALA A 99 1.41 -7.52 21.06
N GLY A 100 0.24 -7.94 20.59
CA GLY A 100 -0.96 -8.10 21.40
C GLY A 100 -1.75 -9.32 20.96
N THR A 101 -1.09 -10.48 20.87
CA THR A 101 -1.77 -11.78 20.94
C THR A 101 -1.73 -12.27 22.38
N GLY A 102 -2.45 -11.55 23.25
CA GLY A 102 -2.98 -12.10 24.49
C GLY A 102 -4.48 -12.21 24.29
N THR A 103 -4.99 -13.43 24.20
CA THR A 103 -6.40 -13.82 24.14
C THR A 103 -7.32 -12.79 24.78
N ALA A 104 -8.19 -12.18 23.98
CA ALA A 104 -9.29 -11.37 24.47
C ALA A 104 -10.21 -12.26 25.32
N SER A 105 -10.00 -12.25 26.63
CA SER A 105 -11.00 -12.68 27.59
C SER A 105 -11.98 -11.53 27.75
N SER A 106 -13.17 -11.73 27.23
CA SER A 106 -14.31 -10.82 27.34
C SER A 106 -14.71 -10.65 28.81
N SER A 107 -14.13 -9.66 29.47
CA SER A 107 -14.68 -9.04 30.67
C SER A 107 -14.39 -7.54 30.56
N ALA A 108 -15.37 -6.81 30.03
CA ALA A 108 -15.26 -5.39 29.75
C ALA A 108 -15.21 -4.60 31.07
N ASN A 109 -14.12 -3.84 31.25
CA ASN A 109 -14.03 -2.78 32.24
C ASN A 109 -14.02 -1.44 31.47
N PRO A 110 -14.95 -0.49 31.71
CA PRO A 110 -15.11 0.70 30.87
C PRO A 110 -14.06 1.81 31.10
N ALA A 111 -12.97 1.50 31.81
CA ALA A 111 -11.84 2.40 32.02
C ALA A 111 -10.57 1.79 31.40
N SER A 112 -10.60 1.53 30.08
CA SER A 112 -9.37 1.26 29.34
C SER A 112 -8.93 2.55 28.65
N PRO A 113 -7.65 2.97 28.77
CA PRO A 113 -7.13 4.03 27.91
C PRO A 113 -7.31 3.61 26.45
N SER A 114 -7.67 4.56 25.58
CA SER A 114 -7.63 4.36 24.13
C SER A 114 -6.36 3.59 23.74
N PRO A 115 -6.41 2.66 22.77
CA PRO A 115 -5.20 2.04 22.29
C PRO A 115 -4.25 3.18 21.90
N ALA A 116 -3.10 3.24 22.57
CA ALA A 116 -2.03 4.13 22.14
C ALA A 116 -1.85 3.86 20.65
N ALA A 117 -1.99 4.90 19.83
CA ALA A 117 -1.83 4.77 18.40
C ALA A 117 -0.51 4.02 18.15
N ALA A 118 -0.60 2.91 17.42
CA ALA A 118 0.55 2.13 17.01
C ALA A 118 1.65 3.08 16.50
N ALA A 119 2.84 3.02 17.11
CA ALA A 119 3.94 3.88 16.69
C ALA A 119 4.30 3.55 15.23
N PRO A 120 4.53 4.54 14.36
CA PRO A 120 4.90 4.27 12.98
C PRO A 120 6.29 3.63 12.92
N VAL A 121 6.45 2.61 12.08
CA VAL A 121 7.71 1.89 11.87
C VAL A 121 7.99 1.74 10.38
N TRP A 122 9.26 1.80 10.01
CA TRP A 122 9.74 1.38 8.70
C TRP A 122 10.14 -0.09 8.80
N ASP A 123 9.41 -0.97 8.12
CA ASP A 123 9.83 -2.33 7.84
C ASP A 123 10.73 -2.29 6.60
N VAL A 124 11.94 -2.81 6.70
CA VAL A 124 12.98 -2.69 5.67
C VAL A 124 13.59 -4.05 5.38
N THR A 125 13.57 -4.45 4.11
CA THR A 125 14.29 -5.64 3.63
C THR A 125 15.59 -5.18 3.00
N VAL A 126 16.71 -5.67 3.54
CA VAL A 126 18.05 -5.45 3.00
C VAL A 126 18.64 -6.78 2.59
N ALA A 127 19.20 -6.89 1.40
CA ALA A 127 19.80 -8.13 0.92
C ALA A 127 21.26 -7.98 0.53
N THR A 128 22.05 -9.00 0.84
CA THR A 128 23.45 -9.13 0.41
C THR A 128 23.54 -9.63 -1.03
N ASP A 129 24.73 -9.58 -1.63
CA ASP A 129 24.95 -9.96 -3.05
C ASP A 129 24.66 -11.44 -3.36
N ASP A 130 24.66 -12.31 -2.35
CA ASP A 130 24.25 -13.72 -2.46
C ASP A 130 22.73 -13.92 -2.33
N GLY A 131 21.98 -12.83 -2.14
CA GLY A 131 20.54 -12.81 -1.98
C GLY A 131 20.04 -13.15 -0.59
N THR A 132 20.90 -13.18 0.44
CA THR A 132 20.43 -13.30 1.83
C THR A 132 19.70 -12.02 2.23
N ALA A 133 18.39 -12.12 2.48
CA ALA A 133 17.56 -11.06 3.01
C ALA A 133 17.67 -10.92 4.53
N HIS A 134 17.60 -9.67 4.98
CA HIS A 134 17.59 -9.24 6.37
C HIS A 134 16.36 -8.39 6.61
N ASP A 135 15.60 -8.73 7.65
CA ASP A 135 14.51 -7.92 8.17
C ASP A 135 15.08 -6.89 9.14
N VAL A 136 14.93 -5.61 8.82
CA VAL A 136 15.30 -4.50 9.68
C VAL A 136 14.06 -3.66 9.98
N GLN A 137 13.81 -3.35 11.24
CA GLN A 137 12.78 -2.37 11.62
C GLN A 137 13.46 -1.11 12.14
N VAL A 138 13.04 0.03 11.60
CA VAL A 138 13.50 1.35 12.02
C VAL A 138 12.31 2.13 12.56
N ASP A 139 12.39 2.59 13.81
CA ASP A 139 11.37 3.45 14.40
C ASP A 139 11.22 4.72 13.55
N ALA A 140 10.01 4.98 13.03
CA ALA A 140 9.78 6.07 12.08
C ALA A 140 9.71 7.45 12.75
N VAL A 141 9.84 7.54 14.08
CA VAL A 141 9.85 8.80 14.83
C VAL A 141 11.29 9.20 15.20
N THR A 142 12.11 8.23 15.58
CA THR A 142 13.46 8.41 16.14
C THR A 142 14.57 7.98 15.20
N GLY A 143 14.26 7.15 14.20
CA GLY A 143 15.23 6.61 13.24
C GLY A 143 16.11 5.52 13.84
N LYS A 144 15.79 5.00 15.02
CA LYS A 144 16.56 3.95 15.67
C LYS A 144 16.14 2.59 15.14
N VAL A 145 17.12 1.71 14.90
CA VAL A 145 16.87 0.30 14.62
C VAL A 145 16.27 -0.35 15.88
N THR A 146 15.08 -0.92 15.75
CA THR A 146 14.38 -1.66 16.82
C THR A 146 14.48 -3.18 16.61
N ARG A 147 14.78 -3.60 15.37
CA ARG A 147 14.98 -5.00 14.99
C ARG A 147 15.97 -5.11 13.85
N SER A 148 16.85 -6.10 13.90
CA SER A 148 17.71 -6.48 12.77
C SER A 148 18.03 -7.96 12.88
N ARG A 149 17.68 -8.74 11.85
CA ARG A 149 17.99 -10.18 11.78
C ARG A 149 17.96 -10.66 10.34
N VAL A 150 18.66 -11.75 10.06
CA VAL A 150 18.47 -12.52 8.82
C VAL A 150 17.02 -13.01 8.78
N GLU A 151 16.34 -12.89 7.64
CA GLU A 151 14.99 -13.41 7.47
C GLU A 151 15.02 -14.95 7.61
N PRO A 152 14.20 -15.55 8.50
CA PRO A 152 14.23 -16.98 8.72
C PRO A 152 13.58 -17.74 7.56
N GLY A 153 14.10 -18.93 7.25
CA GLY A 153 13.45 -19.85 6.31
C GLY A 153 13.69 -19.56 4.83
N GLN A 154 14.63 -18.67 4.50
CA GLN A 154 15.04 -18.43 3.12
C GLN A 154 15.66 -19.70 2.51
N ASP A 155 15.05 -20.18 1.43
CA ASP A 155 15.62 -21.28 0.66
C ASP A 155 16.64 -20.79 -0.39
N ALA A 156 17.41 -21.73 -0.92
CA ALA A 156 18.46 -21.41 -1.86
C ALA A 156 17.94 -20.85 -3.19
N ASP A 157 16.71 -21.18 -3.60
CA ASP A 157 16.15 -20.76 -4.87
C ASP A 157 15.71 -19.29 -4.78
N ASP A 158 15.07 -18.92 -3.68
CA ASP A 158 14.65 -17.55 -3.40
C ASP A 158 15.86 -16.61 -3.27
N LYS A 159 16.89 -17.03 -2.54
CA LYS A 159 18.17 -16.29 -2.50
C LYS A 159 18.76 -16.08 -3.89
N ARG A 160 18.77 -17.12 -4.75
CA ARG A 160 19.30 -16.99 -6.12
C ARG A 160 18.46 -16.05 -6.99
N LYS A 161 17.12 -16.06 -6.84
CA LYS A 161 16.22 -15.13 -7.55
C LYS A 161 16.52 -13.69 -7.12
N LEU A 162 16.58 -13.43 -5.82
CA LEU A 162 16.84 -12.10 -5.28
C LEU A 162 18.22 -11.57 -5.70
N ALA A 163 19.26 -12.41 -5.61
CA ALA A 163 20.59 -12.06 -6.09
C ALA A 163 20.61 -11.70 -7.59
N LYS A 164 19.81 -12.40 -8.41
CA LYS A 164 19.67 -12.10 -9.84
C LYS A 164 18.94 -10.77 -10.08
N GLN A 165 17.86 -10.51 -9.35
CA GLN A 165 17.11 -9.25 -9.44
C GLN A 165 18.00 -8.07 -9.05
N LEU A 166 18.73 -8.15 -7.93
CA LEU A 166 19.67 -7.14 -7.49
C LEU A 166 20.77 -6.84 -8.53
N LYS A 167 21.25 -7.86 -9.24
CA LYS A 167 22.24 -7.70 -10.31
C LYS A 167 21.65 -7.06 -11.57
N ALA A 168 20.38 -7.31 -11.87
CA ALA A 168 19.69 -6.74 -13.02
C ALA A 168 19.27 -5.27 -12.79
N ALA A 169 19.01 -4.89 -11.54
CA ALA A 169 18.63 -3.54 -11.16
C ALA A 169 19.82 -2.57 -11.21
N THR A 170 20.01 -1.89 -12.34
CA THR A 170 21.06 -0.87 -12.54
C THR A 170 20.62 0.55 -12.14
N THR A 171 19.32 0.80 -12.11
CA THR A 171 18.75 2.05 -11.59
C THR A 171 18.78 2.03 -10.07
N THR A 172 19.27 3.11 -9.47
CA THR A 172 19.28 3.25 -8.01
C THR A 172 17.88 3.53 -7.47
N VAL A 173 17.59 3.04 -6.27
CA VAL A 173 16.33 3.35 -5.56
C VAL A 173 16.07 4.87 -5.49
N GLN A 174 17.10 5.68 -5.25
CA GLN A 174 16.96 7.14 -5.20
C GLN A 174 16.55 7.73 -6.55
N HIS A 175 17.04 7.17 -7.66
CA HIS A 175 16.61 7.59 -9.00
C HIS A 175 15.16 7.19 -9.27
N ALA A 176 14.77 5.97 -8.90
CA ALA A 176 13.38 5.50 -9.03
C ALA A 176 12.41 6.38 -8.24
N VAL A 177 12.72 6.67 -6.98
CA VAL A 177 11.90 7.56 -6.14
C VAL A 177 11.83 8.98 -6.69
N ARG A 178 12.95 9.55 -7.15
CA ARG A 178 12.92 10.87 -7.83
C ARG A 178 12.06 10.86 -9.08
N THR A 179 12.09 9.77 -9.83
CA THR A 179 11.26 9.59 -11.03
C THR A 179 9.78 9.59 -10.65
N GLY A 180 9.35 8.78 -9.68
CA GLY A 180 7.96 8.76 -9.21
C GLY A 180 7.50 10.10 -8.62
N THR A 181 8.27 10.67 -7.70
CA THR A 181 7.94 11.96 -7.06
C THR A 181 8.00 13.16 -8.01
N GLY A 182 8.76 13.05 -9.11
CA GLY A 182 8.74 14.02 -10.21
C GLY A 182 7.45 13.99 -11.03
N ARG A 183 6.70 12.87 -11.03
CA ARG A 183 5.38 12.77 -11.66
C ARG A 183 4.29 13.32 -10.76
N LYS A 184 4.35 13.00 -9.47
CA LYS A 184 3.36 13.42 -8.48
C LYS A 184 4.01 13.67 -7.13
N GLN A 185 3.81 14.87 -6.61
CA GLN A 185 4.30 15.22 -5.28
C GLN A 185 3.48 14.51 -4.20
N GLY A 186 4.16 14.04 -3.16
CA GLY A 186 3.54 13.39 -2.01
C GLY A 186 4.58 12.78 -1.08
N THR A 187 4.12 12.01 -0.11
CA THR A 187 4.97 11.30 0.84
C THR A 187 5.21 9.88 0.34
N VAL A 188 6.47 9.52 0.13
CA VAL A 188 6.86 8.14 -0.19
C VAL A 188 6.61 7.27 1.04
N THR A 189 5.79 6.23 0.90
CA THR A 189 5.44 5.30 1.98
C THR A 189 5.92 3.89 1.74
N ALA A 190 6.20 3.52 0.48
CA ALA A 190 6.89 2.28 0.19
C ALA A 190 7.80 2.41 -1.04
N VAL A 191 8.89 1.64 -1.05
CA VAL A 191 9.69 1.39 -2.24
C VAL A 191 10.12 -0.08 -2.24
N GLU A 192 9.87 -0.80 -3.32
CA GLU A 192 10.15 -2.24 -3.42
C GLU A 192 10.77 -2.58 -4.78
N LEU A 193 11.82 -3.40 -4.78
CA LEU A 193 12.29 -4.08 -5.99
C LEU A 193 11.47 -5.34 -6.19
N ASP A 194 10.48 -5.26 -7.08
CA ASP A 194 9.69 -6.41 -7.50
C ASP A 194 10.02 -6.74 -8.96
N HIS A 195 10.39 -8.00 -9.20
CA HIS A 195 10.78 -8.48 -10.52
C HIS A 195 11.85 -7.59 -11.20
N ASP A 196 11.48 -6.85 -12.24
CA ASP A 196 12.32 -5.95 -13.04
C ASP A 196 11.96 -4.47 -12.85
N VAL A 197 11.19 -4.13 -11.81
CA VAL A 197 10.75 -2.77 -11.51
C VAL A 197 11.03 -2.36 -10.06
N TRP A 198 11.25 -1.08 -9.85
CA TRP A 198 11.07 -0.41 -8.57
C TRP A 198 9.62 0.07 -8.48
N SER A 199 8.83 -0.53 -7.60
CA SER A 199 7.52 -0.03 -7.20
C SER A 199 7.69 1.08 -6.17
N VAL A 200 7.12 2.26 -6.39
CA VAL A 200 7.21 3.43 -5.51
C VAL A 200 5.81 3.90 -5.15
N ASP A 201 5.44 3.76 -3.88
CA ASP A 201 4.15 4.19 -3.35
C ASP A 201 4.25 5.60 -2.78
N ILE A 202 3.41 6.49 -3.31
CA ILE A 202 3.34 7.90 -2.94
C ILE A 202 1.94 8.22 -2.45
N VAL A 203 1.82 8.61 -1.18
CA VAL A 203 0.58 9.12 -0.61
C VAL A 203 0.44 10.60 -0.88
N THR A 204 -0.67 10.98 -1.51
CA THR A 204 -0.97 12.35 -1.91
C THR A 204 -1.84 13.07 -0.87
N PRO A 205 -1.98 14.42 -0.93
CA PRO A 205 -2.73 15.18 0.09
C PRO A 205 -4.21 14.81 0.23
N ASP A 206 -4.79 14.16 -0.78
CA ASP A 206 -6.13 13.58 -0.79
C ASP A 206 -6.20 12.18 -0.16
N TRP A 207 -5.11 11.68 0.41
CA TRP A 207 -4.94 10.38 1.06
C TRP A 207 -5.06 9.16 0.13
N ASN A 208 -5.06 9.39 -1.18
CA ASN A 208 -4.89 8.33 -2.16
C ASN A 208 -3.43 7.88 -2.22
N LYS A 209 -3.22 6.59 -2.52
CA LYS A 209 -1.88 6.04 -2.78
C LYS A 209 -1.70 5.92 -4.28
N THR A 210 -0.62 6.48 -4.81
CA THR A 210 -0.23 6.31 -6.21
C THR A 210 1.03 5.46 -6.27
N THR A 211 0.95 4.30 -6.90
CA THR A 211 2.09 3.41 -7.16
C THR A 211 2.63 3.67 -8.54
N TYR A 212 3.91 4.02 -8.62
CA TYR A 212 4.65 4.05 -9.89
C TYR A 212 5.56 2.84 -9.95
N ASP A 213 5.50 2.09 -11.06
CA ASP A 213 6.57 1.15 -11.38
C ASP A 213 7.57 1.84 -12.29
N ILE A 214 8.82 1.79 -11.89
CA ILE A 214 9.95 2.30 -12.63
C ILE A 214 10.79 1.11 -13.07
N ASP A 215 11.06 0.97 -14.37
CA ASP A 215 11.97 -0.04 -14.91
C ASP A 215 13.30 0.00 -14.13
N ALA A 216 13.64 -1.10 -13.46
CA ALA A 216 14.79 -1.16 -12.56
C ALA A 216 16.13 -1.12 -13.30
N ALA A 217 16.14 -1.30 -14.62
CA ALA A 217 17.32 -1.12 -15.45
C ALA A 217 17.39 0.30 -16.04
N LYS A 218 16.29 0.80 -16.58
CA LYS A 218 16.23 2.04 -17.39
C LYS A 218 15.85 3.30 -16.62
N GLY A 219 15.21 3.17 -15.48
CA GLY A 219 14.75 4.31 -14.68
C GLY A 219 13.51 5.01 -15.24
N THR A 220 12.79 4.39 -16.18
CA THR A 220 11.59 4.96 -16.81
C THR A 220 10.32 4.41 -16.16
N VAL A 221 9.30 5.23 -15.99
CA VAL A 221 7.97 4.77 -15.56
C VAL A 221 7.39 3.81 -16.59
N VAL A 222 6.99 2.62 -16.16
CA VAL A 222 6.33 1.60 -16.99
C VAL A 222 4.88 1.37 -16.59
N ARG A 223 4.50 1.69 -15.36
CA ARG A 223 3.12 1.61 -14.87
C ARG A 223 2.83 2.71 -13.84
N GLU A 224 1.60 3.18 -13.84
CA GLU A 224 1.02 4.05 -12.81
C GLU A 224 -0.30 3.42 -12.35
N HIS A 225 -0.49 3.31 -11.04
CA HIS A 225 -1.73 2.84 -10.42
C HIS A 225 -2.14 3.79 -9.29
N VAL A 226 -3.44 4.03 -9.14
CA VAL A 226 -3.97 4.91 -8.09
C VAL A 226 -5.02 4.15 -7.29
N ASP A 227 -4.69 3.85 -6.04
CA ASP A 227 -5.59 3.30 -5.04
C ASP A 227 -6.42 4.45 -4.46
N ARG A 228 -7.74 4.36 -4.66
CA ARG A 228 -8.73 5.36 -4.23
C ARG A 228 -9.60 4.88 -3.06
N ASP A 229 -9.40 3.63 -2.69
CA ASP A 229 -9.99 2.95 -1.56
C ASP A 229 -9.07 2.97 -0.34
#